data_AF-A0A4S0V238-F1
#
_entry.id   AF-A0A4S0V238-F1
#
_cell.length_a   1.000
_cell.length_b   1.000
_cell.length_c   1.000
_cell.angle_alpha   90.00
_cell.angle_beta   90.00
_cell.angle_gamma   90.00
#
_symmetry.space_group_name_H-M   'P 1'
#
loop_
_entity.id
_entity.type
_entity.pdbx_description
1 polymer ?
#
loop_
_entity_poly.entity_id
_entity_poly.type
_entity_poly.pdbx_seq_one_letter_code
_entity_poly.pdbx_strand_id
1 'polypeptide(L)'
;GAASLEAIARNGSLFKRIAVRVPTYLKDLRENPAWLPMFVLPRTMPGRRIHWLGAKRARPLGGAGETMFAGVDREAVVEALRSEGLFSGFMLPPAIHEEIAAFAQRTPCFGNFDRRLEFMPGEHAEAE
;
A
#
# COMPACT_ATOMS: atom_id res chain seq x y z
N GLY A 1 20.79 4.16 23.55
CA GLY A 1 20.42 4.29 22.13
C GLY A 1 19.13 3.54 21.88
N ALA A 2 18.03 4.23 21.61
CA ALA A 2 16.78 3.58 21.25
C ALA A 2 16.91 2.99 19.84
N ALA A 3 16.46 1.74 19.64
CA ALA A 3 16.40 1.16 18.31
C ALA A 3 15.46 2.00 17.43
N SER A 4 15.86 2.29 16.20
CA SER A 4 15.02 2.97 15.21
C SER A 4 13.63 2.30 15.12
N LEU A 5 12.58 3.09 14.92
CA LEU A 5 11.21 2.60 14.73
C LEU A 5 11.14 1.53 13.62
N GLU A 6 11.96 1.69 12.59
CA GLU A 6 12.11 0.73 11.48
C GLU A 6 12.70 -0.60 11.97
N ALA A 7 13.71 -0.57 12.83
CA ALA A 7 14.32 -1.77 13.41
C ALA A 7 13.34 -2.53 14.32
N ILE A 8 12.52 -1.80 15.11
CA ILE A 8 11.46 -2.40 15.94
C ILE A 8 10.35 -2.98 15.06
N ALA A 9 10.00 -2.32 13.95
CA ALA A 9 9.01 -2.81 13.00
C ALA A 9 9.44 -4.09 12.28
N ARG A 10 10.74 -4.24 11.94
CA ARG A 10 11.27 -5.44 11.26
C ARG A 10 11.54 -6.60 12.21
N ASN A 11 12.17 -6.33 13.36
CA ASN A 11 12.74 -7.37 14.24
C ASN A 11 12.09 -7.45 15.63
N GLY A 12 11.21 -6.52 15.99
CA GLY A 12 10.56 -6.50 17.30
C GLY A 12 9.51 -7.60 17.46
N SER A 13 9.23 -8.02 18.70
CA SER A 13 8.08 -8.86 19.02
C SER A 13 6.75 -8.12 18.75
N LEU A 14 5.65 -8.86 18.59
CA LEU A 14 4.31 -8.30 18.33
C LEU A 14 3.95 -7.19 19.33
N PHE A 15 4.16 -7.45 20.63
CA PHE A 15 3.91 -6.47 21.69
C PHE A 15 4.76 -5.21 21.55
N LYS A 16 6.05 -5.35 21.22
CA LYS A 16 6.95 -4.20 21.08
C LYS A 16 6.53 -3.32 19.89
N ARG A 17 6.12 -3.93 18.78
CA ARG A 17 5.59 -3.25 17.57
C ARG A 17 4.27 -2.52 17.81
N ILE A 18 3.43 -3.04 18.71
CA ILE A 18 2.18 -2.39 19.11
C ILE A 18 2.50 -1.22 20.05
N ALA A 19 3.32 -1.46 21.08
CA ALA A 19 3.65 -0.46 22.09
C ALA A 19 4.24 0.83 21.50
N VAL A 20 5.12 0.75 20.51
CA VAL A 20 5.66 1.96 19.84
C VAL A 20 4.63 2.77 19.05
N ARG A 21 3.50 2.16 18.64
CA ARG A 21 2.44 2.84 17.86
C ARG A 21 1.29 3.37 18.72
N VAL A 22 1.14 2.89 19.95
CA VAL A 22 0.08 3.33 20.88
C VAL A 22 0.08 4.85 21.11
N PRO A 23 1.23 5.52 21.34
CA PRO A 23 1.23 6.97 21.54
C PRO A 23 0.69 7.75 20.34
N THR A 24 1.04 7.33 19.12
CA THR A 24 0.54 7.93 17.88
C THR A 24 -0.98 7.77 17.78
N TYR A 25 -1.50 6.56 17.96
CA TYR A 25 -2.95 6.33 17.92
C TYR A 25 -3.70 7.10 19.01
N LEU A 26 -3.14 7.25 20.22
CA LEU A 26 -3.77 8.05 21.27
C LEU A 26 -3.81 9.54 20.93
N LYS A 27 -2.77 10.06 20.28
CA LYS A 27 -2.75 11.44 19.79
C LYS A 27 -3.82 11.64 18.71
N ASP A 28 -3.84 10.77 17.70
CA ASP A 28 -4.81 10.80 16.60
C ASP A 28 -6.26 10.74 17.13
N LEU A 29 -6.53 9.86 18.10
CA LEU A 29 -7.86 9.72 18.71
C LEU A 29 -8.30 10.94 19.52
N ARG A 30 -7.35 11.64 20.15
CA ARG A 30 -7.63 12.87 20.89
C ARG A 30 -7.98 14.02 19.93
N GLU A 31 -7.38 14.04 18.75
CA GLU A 31 -7.70 15.02 17.70
C GLU A 31 -9.06 14.74 17.07
N ASN A 32 -9.36 13.48 16.75
CA ASN A 32 -10.69 13.10 16.26
C ASN A 32 -11.06 11.65 16.64
N PRO A 33 -12.07 11.46 17.52
CA PRO A 33 -12.49 10.12 17.93
C PRO A 33 -13.10 9.30 16.77
N ALA A 34 -13.54 9.96 15.69
CA ALA A 34 -14.04 9.28 14.49
C ALA A 34 -12.96 8.51 13.70
N TRP A 35 -11.68 8.64 14.06
CA TRP A 35 -10.60 7.85 13.46
C TRP A 35 -10.44 6.46 14.09
N LEU A 36 -11.01 6.21 15.29
CA LEU A 36 -10.95 4.88 15.91
C LEU A 36 -11.52 3.77 15.01
N PRO A 37 -12.74 3.93 14.46
CA PRO A 37 -13.29 2.92 13.56
C PRO A 37 -12.45 2.78 12.28
N MET A 38 -11.88 3.88 11.77
CA MET A 38 -10.97 3.87 10.62
C MET A 38 -9.71 3.05 10.89
N PHE A 39 -9.18 3.05 12.12
CA PHE A 39 -8.00 2.27 12.47
C PHE A 39 -8.31 0.80 12.77
N VAL A 40 -9.46 0.50 13.36
CA VAL A 40 -9.76 -0.84 13.88
C VAL A 40 -10.49 -1.70 12.86
N LEU A 41 -11.48 -1.15 12.14
CA LEU A 41 -12.33 -1.94 11.24
C LEU A 41 -11.55 -2.53 10.05
N PRO A 42 -10.65 -1.81 9.35
CA PRO A 42 -9.93 -2.37 8.21
C PRO A 42 -8.88 -3.41 8.62
N ARG A 43 -8.42 -3.36 9.87
CA ARG A 43 -7.36 -4.23 10.40
C ARG A 43 -7.89 -5.58 10.87
N THR A 44 -9.20 -5.75 10.97
CA THR A 44 -9.83 -7.01 11.37
C THR A 44 -10.64 -7.59 10.22
N MET A 45 -10.57 -8.90 9.99
CA MET A 45 -11.37 -9.56 8.95
C MET A 45 -12.88 -9.34 9.11
N PRO A 46 -13.46 -9.41 10.33
CA PRO A 46 -14.86 -9.04 10.55
C PRO A 46 -15.16 -7.59 10.19
N GLY A 47 -14.31 -6.65 10.59
CA GLY A 47 -14.49 -5.23 10.26
C GLY A 47 -14.41 -4.96 8.76
N ARG A 48 -13.47 -5.61 8.05
CA ARG A 48 -13.40 -5.57 6.57
C ARG A 48 -14.69 -6.09 5.94
N ARG A 49 -15.22 -7.22 6.41
CA ARG A 49 -16.47 -7.79 5.88
C ARG A 49 -17.65 -6.82 6.06
N ILE A 50 -17.79 -6.23 7.25
CA ILE A 50 -18.85 -5.25 7.54
C ILE A 50 -18.68 -4.00 6.66
N HIS A 51 -17.47 -3.48 6.53
CA HIS A 51 -17.18 -2.35 5.64
C HIS A 51 -17.59 -2.64 4.18
N TRP A 52 -17.31 -3.85 3.68
CA TRP A 52 -17.71 -4.26 2.33
C TRP A 52 -19.21 -4.38 2.11
N LEU A 53 -20.01 -4.64 3.16
CA LEU A 53 -21.48 -4.68 3.04
C LEU A 53 -22.08 -3.29 2.76
N GLY A 54 -21.47 -2.23 3.30
CA GLY A 54 -21.88 -0.84 3.06
C GLY A 54 -21.19 -0.18 1.85
N ALA A 55 -20.15 -0.79 1.32
CA ALA A 55 -19.39 -0.23 0.20
C ALA A 55 -20.20 -0.29 -1.10
N LYS A 56 -20.32 0.85 -1.78
CA LYS A 56 -20.91 0.91 -3.12
C LYS A 56 -20.09 0.03 -4.05
N ARG A 57 -20.72 -0.97 -4.67
CA ARG A 57 -20.05 -1.81 -5.67
C ARG A 57 -19.50 -0.92 -6.78
N ALA A 58 -18.23 -1.14 -7.14
CA ALA A 58 -17.67 -0.55 -8.33
C ALA A 58 -18.54 -0.95 -9.52
N ARG A 59 -19.05 0.04 -10.26
CA ARG A 59 -19.81 -0.22 -11.49
C ARG A 59 -18.85 -0.83 -12.50
N PRO A 60 -19.21 -1.91 -13.21
CA PRO A 60 -18.41 -2.38 -14.33
C PRO A 60 -18.20 -1.21 -15.29
N LEU A 61 -16.96 -0.92 -15.63
CA LEU A 61 -16.65 0.04 -16.69
C LEU A 61 -17.24 -0.53 -17.98
N GLY A 62 -18.32 0.09 -18.45
CA GLY A 62 -18.94 -0.26 -19.72
C GLY A 62 -18.00 0.16 -20.85
N GLY A 63 -17.34 -0.81 -21.47
CA GLY A 63 -16.31 -0.54 -22.48
C GLY A 63 -14.91 -0.55 -21.90
N ALA A 64 -14.48 -1.66 -21.30
CA ALA A 64 -13.06 -1.97 -21.36
C ALA A 64 -12.72 -2.12 -22.84
N GLY A 65 -11.99 -1.15 -23.41
CA GLY A 65 -11.47 -1.26 -24.77
C GLY A 65 -10.61 -2.52 -24.92
N GLU A 66 -10.23 -2.85 -26.15
CA GLU A 66 -9.29 -3.95 -26.38
C GLU A 66 -8.05 -3.75 -25.49
N THR A 67 -7.80 -4.74 -24.64
CA THR A 67 -6.61 -4.76 -23.79
C THR A 67 -5.38 -4.77 -24.68
N MET A 68 -4.33 -4.04 -24.28
CA MET A 68 -3.02 -4.11 -24.97
C MET A 68 -2.41 -5.52 -24.91
N PHE A 69 -2.91 -6.37 -24.00
CA PHE A 69 -2.51 -7.77 -23.85
C PHE A 69 -3.34 -8.67 -24.78
N ALA A 70 -3.10 -8.57 -26.09
CA ALA A 70 -3.73 -9.44 -27.08
C ALA A 70 -3.40 -10.92 -26.80
N GLY A 71 -4.40 -11.79 -26.90
CA GLY A 71 -4.24 -13.24 -26.70
C GLY A 71 -4.19 -13.70 -25.24
N VAL A 72 -4.37 -12.80 -24.27
CA VAL A 72 -4.42 -13.14 -22.85
C VAL A 72 -5.88 -13.30 -22.40
N ASP A 73 -6.24 -14.50 -21.93
CA ASP A 73 -7.53 -14.71 -21.27
C ASP A 73 -7.52 -14.10 -19.86
N ARG A 74 -8.37 -13.09 -19.67
CA ARG A 74 -8.52 -12.40 -18.39
C ARG A 74 -8.94 -13.35 -17.27
N GLU A 75 -9.84 -14.29 -17.53
CA GLU A 75 -10.35 -15.17 -16.48
C GLU A 75 -9.26 -16.13 -16.00
N ALA A 76 -8.53 -16.75 -16.92
CA ALA A 76 -7.36 -17.56 -16.59
C ALA A 76 -6.32 -16.81 -15.75
N VAL A 77 -5.98 -15.57 -16.11
CA VAL A 77 -5.00 -14.76 -15.36
C VAL A 77 -5.49 -14.41 -13.95
N VAL A 78 -6.77 -14.03 -13.82
CA VAL A 78 -7.34 -13.70 -12.50
C VAL A 78 -7.37 -14.94 -11.61
N GLU A 79 -7.70 -16.11 -12.16
CA GLU A 79 -7.75 -17.34 -11.39
C GLU A 79 -6.35 -17.81 -10.98
N ALA A 80 -5.37 -17.73 -11.87
CA ALA A 80 -3.96 -18.00 -11.54
C ALA A 80 -3.44 -17.07 -10.43
N LEU A 81 -3.75 -15.77 -10.50
CA LEU A 81 -3.36 -14.81 -9.45
C LEU A 81 -4.02 -15.12 -8.10
N ARG A 82 -5.27 -15.60 -8.11
CA ARG A 82 -6.03 -15.96 -6.90
C ARG A 82 -5.50 -17.23 -6.25
N SER A 83 -5.15 -18.24 -7.06
CA SER A 83 -4.74 -19.56 -6.59
C SER A 83 -3.24 -19.59 -6.23
N GLU A 84 -2.39 -18.99 -7.05
CA GLU A 84 -0.94 -19.03 -6.92
C GLU A 84 -0.39 -17.84 -6.12
N GLY A 85 -1.17 -16.75 -6.01
CA GLY A 85 -0.79 -15.56 -5.26
C GLY A 85 0.27 -14.71 -5.97
N LEU A 86 1.08 -14.00 -5.19
CA LEU A 86 2.18 -13.20 -5.73
C LEU A 86 3.40 -14.08 -5.99
N PHE A 87 3.86 -14.10 -7.25
CA PHE A 87 5.11 -14.77 -7.60
C PHE A 87 6.30 -14.10 -6.92
N SER A 88 6.84 -14.74 -5.88
CA SER A 88 8.11 -14.36 -5.29
C SER A 88 9.26 -14.76 -6.21
N GLY A 89 10.23 -13.87 -6.41
CA GLY A 89 11.40 -14.15 -7.26
C GLY A 89 11.18 -13.87 -8.75
N PHE A 90 10.08 -13.21 -9.11
CA PHE A 90 9.94 -12.63 -10.44
C PHE A 90 10.99 -11.53 -10.64
N MET A 91 12.01 -11.84 -11.44
CA MET A 91 13.05 -10.90 -11.84
C MET A 91 12.71 -10.37 -13.22
N LEU A 92 12.41 -9.07 -13.30
CA LEU A 92 12.22 -8.41 -14.57
C LEU A 92 13.53 -8.42 -15.38
N PRO A 93 13.46 -8.52 -16.72
CA PRO A 93 14.61 -8.30 -17.58
C PRO A 93 15.30 -6.96 -17.28
N PRO A 94 16.65 -6.88 -17.38
CA PRO A 94 17.39 -5.66 -17.06
C PRO A 94 16.86 -4.40 -17.75
N ALA A 95 16.50 -4.50 -19.03
CA ALA A 95 15.96 -3.38 -19.80
C ALA A 95 14.70 -2.76 -19.18
N ILE A 96 13.78 -3.58 -18.68
CA ILE A 96 12.54 -3.09 -18.04
C ILE A 96 12.86 -2.46 -16.69
N HIS A 97 13.77 -3.07 -15.92
CA HIS A 97 14.18 -2.53 -14.64
C HIS A 97 14.86 -1.17 -14.78
N GLU A 98 15.74 -1.00 -15.77
CA GLU A 98 16.41 0.26 -16.08
C GLU A 98 15.44 1.35 -16.52
N GLU A 99 14.44 1.01 -17.34
CA GLU A 99 13.42 1.96 -17.76
C GLU A 99 12.56 2.45 -16.59
N ILE A 100 12.11 1.53 -15.72
CA ILE A 100 11.36 1.87 -14.50
C ILE A 100 12.20 2.77 -13.59
N ALA A 101 13.48 2.44 -13.39
CA ALA A 101 14.39 3.25 -12.58
C ALA A 101 14.58 4.65 -13.17
N ALA A 102 14.80 4.75 -14.48
CA ALA A 102 14.95 6.02 -15.17
C ALA A 102 13.67 6.88 -15.13
N PHE A 103 12.49 6.26 -15.19
CA PHE A 103 11.23 6.96 -15.01
C PHE A 103 11.09 7.50 -13.57
N ALA A 104 11.36 6.66 -12.56
CA ALA A 104 11.25 7.04 -11.16
C ALA A 104 12.21 8.19 -10.79
N GLN A 105 13.42 8.19 -11.34
CA GLN A 105 14.40 9.27 -11.10
C GLN A 105 14.02 10.63 -11.72
N ARG A 106 13.09 10.64 -12.68
CA ARG A 106 12.66 11.86 -13.38
C ARG A 106 11.28 12.34 -12.96
N THR A 107 10.57 11.55 -12.16
CA THR A 107 9.18 11.81 -11.79
C THR A 107 9.10 12.07 -10.29
N PRO A 108 8.66 13.26 -9.85
CA PRO A 108 8.55 13.58 -8.44
C PRO A 108 7.54 12.66 -7.75
N CYS A 109 7.89 12.21 -6.55
CA CYS A 109 6.99 11.54 -5.63
C CYS A 109 6.26 12.59 -4.76
N PHE A 110 5.09 12.22 -4.25
CA PHE A 110 4.30 13.08 -3.38
C PHE A 110 4.22 12.47 -1.99
N GLY A 111 4.42 13.30 -0.96
CA GLY A 111 4.24 12.88 0.43
C GLY A 111 2.79 12.45 0.71
N ASN A 112 2.62 11.45 1.58
CA ASN A 112 1.32 10.82 1.87
C ASN A 112 0.24 11.80 2.38
N PHE A 113 0.63 12.95 2.94
CA PHE A 113 -0.30 13.91 3.56
C PHE A 113 -0.30 15.32 2.95
N ASP A 114 0.76 15.74 2.25
CA ASP A 114 0.80 17.03 1.55
C ASP A 114 1.27 16.86 0.11
N ARG A 115 0.35 17.05 -0.83
CA ARG A 115 0.61 16.97 -2.29
C ARG A 115 1.41 18.16 -2.83
N ARG A 116 1.77 19.12 -1.97
CA ARG A 116 2.62 20.28 -2.34
C ARG A 116 4.10 20.00 -2.12
N LEU A 117 4.43 18.91 -1.41
CA LEU A 117 5.79 18.44 -1.20
C LEU A 117 6.11 17.37 -2.23
N GLU A 118 6.54 17.86 -3.39
CA GLU A 118 7.21 17.04 -4.41
C GLU A 118 8.64 16.77 -3.95
N PHE A 119 9.06 15.50 -3.99
CA PHE A 119 10.43 15.11 -3.70
C PHE A 119 10.85 13.98 -4.63
N MET A 120 12.13 13.91 -4.99
CA MET A 120 12.66 12.82 -5.80
C MET A 120 12.94 11.59 -4.93
N PRO A 121 12.99 10.37 -5.49
CA PRO A 121 13.25 9.16 -4.71
C PRO A 121 14.52 9.20 -3.84
N GLY A 122 15.55 9.93 -4.29
CA GLY A 122 16.79 10.13 -3.52
C GLY A 122 16.66 11.09 -2.34
N GLU A 123 15.61 11.90 -2.29
CA GLU A 123 15.35 12.95 -1.29
C GLU A 123 14.36 12.48 -0.21
N HIS A 124 13.92 11.21 -0.27
CA HIS A 124 12.91 10.65 0.63
C HIS A 124 13.27 10.81 2.11
N ALA A 125 14.55 10.71 2.48
CA ALA A 125 15.00 10.84 3.87
C ALA A 125 14.86 12.27 4.44
N GLU A 126 14.77 13.29 3.57
CA GLU A 126 14.58 14.69 3.95
C GLU A 126 13.09 15.09 3.96
N ALA A 127 12.22 14.23 3.42
CA ALA A 127 10.78 14.44 3.27
C ALA A 127 9.91 13.73 4.34
N GLU A 128 10.49 12.88 5.19
CA GLU A 128 9.84 12.26 6.38
C GLU A 128 10.00 13.11 7.65
#